data_AF-A0A087SKL1-F1
#
_entry.id   AF-A0A087SKL1-F1
#
_cell.length_a   1.000
_cell.length_b   1.000
_cell.length_c   1.000
_cell.angle_alpha   90.00
_cell.angle_beta   90.00
_cell.angle_gamma   90.00
#
_symmetry.space_group_name_H-M   'P 1'
#
loop_
_entity.id
_entity.type
_entity.pdbx_description
1 polymer ?
#
loop_
_entity_poly.entity_id
_entity_poly.type
_entity_poly.pdbx_seq_one_letter_code
_entity_poly.pdbx_strand_id
1 'polypeptide(L)'
;MSNLLKGVSSLKVKEVPGFVSKYAGENLTKNKVEGRLTSWYHRYKKEHIDTGSFKPFQDLVVGVFLFSYVISWPKEYAHYKHEQEAKLAGGAAH
;
A
#
# COMPACT_ATOMS: atom_id res chain seq x y z
N MET A 1 -10.45 14.87 -6.66
CA MET A 1 -9.01 14.60 -6.44
C MET A 1 -8.73 14.65 -4.94
N SER A 2 -8.38 13.54 -4.30
CA SER A 2 -8.22 13.46 -2.82
C SER A 2 -7.13 14.42 -2.33
N ASN A 3 -7.35 15.12 -1.20
CA ASN A 3 -6.38 16.05 -0.60
C ASN A 3 -5.02 15.40 -0.31
N LEU A 4 -5.01 14.09 -0.02
CA LEU A 4 -3.79 13.30 0.11
C LEU A 4 -2.97 13.24 -1.18
N LEU A 5 -3.61 13.08 -2.35
CA LEU A 5 -2.91 12.98 -3.64
C LEU A 5 -2.24 14.30 -4.02
N LYS A 6 -2.91 15.43 -3.75
CA LYS A 6 -2.34 16.77 -3.96
C LYS A 6 -1.17 17.05 -3.01
N GLY A 7 -1.25 16.56 -1.76
CA GLY A 7 -0.18 16.69 -0.78
C GLY A 7 1.04 15.83 -1.14
N VAL A 8 0.83 14.56 -1.50
CA VAL A 8 1.90 13.64 -1.89
C VAL A 8 2.56 14.09 -3.20
N SER A 9 1.82 14.63 -4.17
CA SER A 9 2.39 15.12 -5.42
C SER A 9 3.31 16.34 -5.26
N SER A 10 3.21 17.07 -4.14
CA SER A 10 4.04 18.25 -3.86
C SER A 10 5.28 17.93 -3.01
N LEU A 11 5.44 16.70 -2.55
CA LEU A 11 6.49 16.28 -1.62
C LEU A 11 7.60 15.53 -2.33
N LYS A 12 8.83 15.65 -1.82
CA LYS A 12 9.93 14.79 -2.27
C LYS A 12 9.64 13.35 -1.82
N VAL A 13 10.11 12.36 -2.59
CA VAL A 13 9.91 10.92 -2.30
C VAL A 13 10.31 10.55 -0.85
N LYS A 14 11.30 11.24 -0.28
CA LYS A 14 11.76 11.06 1.11
C LYS A 14 10.80 11.59 2.18
N GLU A 15 9.92 12.53 1.84
CA GLU A 15 9.00 13.20 2.77
C GLU A 15 7.59 12.59 2.74
N VAL A 16 7.30 11.82 1.69
CA VAL A 16 6.04 11.07 1.53
C VAL A 16 5.70 10.20 2.75
N PRO A 17 6.64 9.41 3.33
CA PRO A 17 6.31 8.57 4.48
C PRO A 17 5.85 9.37 5.71
N GLY A 18 6.51 10.50 5.98
CA GLY A 18 6.18 11.37 7.11
C GLY A 18 4.81 12.06 6.96
N PHE A 19 4.51 12.55 5.75
CA PHE A 19 3.21 13.16 5.44
C PHE A 19 2.06 12.14 5.50
N VAL A 20 2.27 10.96 4.93
CA VAL A 20 1.27 9.87 4.95
C VAL A 20 1.01 9.41 6.38
N SER A 21 2.05 9.29 7.21
CA SER A 21 1.91 8.93 8.63
C SER A 21 1.09 9.97 9.42
N LYS A 22 1.36 11.27 9.24
CA LYS A 22 0.57 12.34 9.87
C LYS A 22 -0.88 12.32 9.40
N TYR A 23 -1.10 12.25 8.08
CA TYR A 23 -2.44 12.20 7.52
C TYR A 23 -3.22 10.97 8.02
N ALA A 24 -2.55 9.82 8.12
CA ALA A 24 -3.11 8.60 8.69
C ALA A 24 -3.51 8.78 10.16
N GLY A 25 -2.65 9.34 11.01
CA GLY A 25 -2.97 9.58 12.41
C GLY A 25 -4.19 10.49 12.62
N GLU A 26 -4.34 11.52 11.78
CA GLU A 26 -5.43 12.50 11.88
C GLU A 26 -6.75 11.99 11.29
N ASN A 27 -6.70 11.20 10.22
CA ASN A 27 -7.89 10.83 9.43
C ASN A 27 -8.32 9.37 9.59
N LEU A 28 -7.44 8.47 10.05
CA LEU A 28 -7.74 7.05 10.28
C LEU A 28 -8.02 6.75 11.75
N THR A 29 -8.84 7.58 12.40
CA THR A 29 -9.34 7.28 13.75
C THR A 29 -10.19 6.01 13.72
N LYS A 30 -10.02 5.12 14.71
CA LYS A 30 -10.72 3.82 14.81
C LYS A 30 -12.23 3.92 14.48
N ASN A 31 -12.93 4.86 15.11
CA ASN A 31 -14.38 5.02 14.93
C ASN A 31 -14.79 5.41 13.49
N LYS A 32 -13.99 6.24 12.81
CA LYS A 32 -14.26 6.66 11.42
C LYS A 32 -13.98 5.53 10.43
N VAL A 33 -12.95 4.75 10.71
CA VAL A 33 -12.55 3.61 9.88
C VAL A 33 -13.55 2.47 10.04
N GLU A 34 -13.94 2.14 11.26
CA GLU A 34 -14.86 1.06 11.57
C GLU A 34 -16.23 1.25 10.89
N GLY A 35 -16.85 2.42 11.04
CA GLY A 35 -18.12 2.71 10.38
C GLY A 35 -18.03 2.60 8.85
N ARG A 36 -16.94 3.11 8.26
CA ARG A 36 -16.72 3.07 6.81
C ARG A 36 -16.48 1.64 6.30
N LEU A 37 -15.70 0.84 7.03
CA LEU A 37 -15.42 -0.55 6.68
C LEU A 37 -16.69 -1.40 6.77
N THR A 38 -17.47 -1.24 7.83
CA THR A 38 -18.73 -1.96 8.02
C THR A 38 -19.72 -1.64 6.89
N SER A 39 -19.92 -0.36 6.56
CA SER A 39 -20.77 0.02 5.43
C SER A 39 -20.27 -0.51 4.08
N TRP A 40 -18.95 -0.45 3.84
CA TRP A 40 -18.34 -1.00 2.63
C TRP A 40 -18.54 -2.51 2.52
N TYR A 41 -18.30 -3.24 3.61
CA TYR A 41 -18.47 -4.70 3.67
C TYR A 41 -19.91 -5.12 3.40
N HIS A 42 -20.89 -4.46 4.03
CA HIS A 42 -22.30 -4.74 3.78
C HIS A 42 -22.69 -4.52 2.32
N ARG A 43 -22.20 -3.45 1.70
CA ARG A 43 -22.47 -3.19 0.28
C ARG A 43 -21.81 -4.24 -0.62
N TYR A 44 -20.53 -4.54 -0.37
CA TYR A 44 -19.78 -5.53 -1.14
C TYR A 44 -20.43 -6.92 -1.06
N LYS A 45 -20.85 -7.33 0.14
CA LYS A 45 -21.57 -8.58 0.35
C LYS A 45 -22.85 -8.63 -0.49
N LYS A 46 -23.66 -7.57 -0.43
CA LYS A 46 -24.92 -7.49 -1.17
C LYS A 46 -24.71 -7.53 -2.69
N GLU A 47 -23.67 -6.88 -3.21
CA GLU A 47 -23.43 -6.72 -4.64
C GLU A 47 -22.71 -7.90 -5.29
N HIS A 48 -21.94 -8.67 -4.51
CA HIS A 48 -21.03 -9.68 -5.06
C HIS A 48 -21.14 -11.05 -4.41
N ILE A 49 -21.43 -11.13 -3.11
CA ILE A 49 -21.50 -12.42 -2.40
C ILE A 49 -22.91 -12.99 -2.49
N ASP A 50 -23.93 -12.21 -2.12
CA ASP A 50 -25.32 -12.67 -2.07
C ASP A 50 -25.90 -12.92 -3.47
N THR A 51 -25.34 -12.27 -4.50
CA THR A 51 -25.71 -12.46 -5.90
C THR A 51 -24.96 -13.61 -6.59
N GLY A 52 -24.06 -14.30 -5.88
CA GLY A 52 -23.26 -15.39 -6.44
C GLY A 52 -22.26 -14.94 -7.53
N SER A 53 -21.74 -13.71 -7.45
CA SER A 53 -20.79 -13.20 -8.44
C SER A 53 -19.43 -13.92 -8.32
N PHE A 54 -18.73 -14.09 -9.43
CA PHE A 54 -17.35 -14.61 -9.43
C PHE A 54 -16.30 -13.59 -8.93
N LYS A 55 -16.68 -12.32 -8.83
CA LYS A 55 -15.79 -11.22 -8.45
C LYS A 55 -15.02 -11.43 -7.13
N PRO A 56 -15.63 -11.96 -6.04
CA PRO A 56 -14.90 -12.17 -4.79
C PRO A 56 -13.73 -13.15 -4.90
N PHE A 57 -13.83 -14.15 -5.78
CA PHE A 57 -12.72 -15.05 -6.05
C PHE A 57 -11.57 -14.32 -6.75
N GLN A 58 -11.87 -13.52 -7.77
CA GLN A 58 -10.86 -12.72 -8.46
C GLN A 58 -10.19 -11.71 -7.52
N ASP A 59 -10.98 -11.03 -6.68
CA ASP A 59 -10.48 -10.08 -5.69
C ASP A 59 -9.56 -10.78 -4.67
N LEU A 60 -9.85 -12.02 -4.29
CA LEU A 60 -8.99 -12.84 -3.43
C LEU A 60 -7.65 -13.16 -4.11
N VAL A 61 -7.67 -13.65 -5.36
CA VAL A 61 -6.43 -13.98 -6.11
C VAL A 61 -5.55 -12.74 -6.28
N VAL A 62 -6.14 -11.61 -6.66
CA VAL A 62 -5.44 -10.33 -6.78
C VAL A 62 -4.91 -9.87 -5.42
N GLY A 63 -5.70 -10.01 -4.36
CA GLY A 63 -5.29 -9.69 -2.99
C GLY A 63 -4.08 -10.50 -2.54
N VAL A 64 -4.08 -11.82 -2.77
CA VAL A 64 -2.96 -12.72 -2.45
C VAL A 64 -1.71 -12.33 -3.23
N PHE A 65 -1.83 -12.03 -4.52
CA PHE A 65 -0.70 -11.60 -5.35
C PHE A 65 -0.06 -10.32 -4.82
N LEU A 66 -0.87 -9.29 -4.57
CA LEU A 66 -0.39 -8.01 -4.04
C LEU A 66 0.23 -8.17 -2.64
N PHE A 67 -0.40 -8.97 -1.78
CA PHE A 67 0.11 -9.24 -0.44
C PHE A 67 1.46 -9.95 -0.48
N SER A 68 1.60 -10.97 -1.32
CA SER A 68 2.86 -11.67 -1.53
C SER A 68 3.96 -10.71 -1.99
N TYR A 69 3.65 -9.79 -2.90
CA TYR A 69 4.61 -8.80 -3.37
C TYR A 69 5.07 -7.86 -2.25
N VAL A 70 4.13 -7.33 -1.45
CA VAL A 70 4.45 -6.43 -0.34
C VAL A 70 5.33 -7.12 0.71
N ILE A 71 5.11 -8.42 0.98
CA ILE A 71 5.94 -9.19 1.91
C ILE A 71 7.33 -9.48 1.33
N SER A 72 7.44 -9.72 0.02
CA SER A 72 8.71 -10.00 -0.66
C SER A 72 9.55 -8.74 -0.85
N TRP A 73 8.91 -7.57 -0.96
CA TRP A 73 9.54 -6.29 -1.24
C TRP A 73 10.72 -5.91 -0.32
N PRO A 74 10.69 -6.11 1.01
CA PRO A 74 11.83 -5.80 1.88
C PRO A 74 13.07 -6.63 1.56
N LYS A 75 12.89 -7.88 1.11
CA LYS A 75 14.00 -8.75 0.72
C LYS A 75 14.62 -8.28 -0.59
N GLU A 76 13.79 -7.98 -1.59
CA GLU A 76 14.24 -7.42 -2.87
C GLU A 76 14.92 -6.06 -2.68
N TYR A 77 14.36 -5.22 -1.80
CA TYR A 77 14.94 -3.93 -1.45
C TYR A 77 16.29 -4.08 -0.73
N ALA A 78 16.44 -5.08 0.15
CA ALA A 78 17.71 -5.38 0.79
C ALA A 78 18.76 -5.86 -0.23
N HIS A 79 18.38 -6.76 -1.14
CA HIS A 79 19.27 -7.19 -2.24
C HIS A 79 19.68 -6.02 -3.13
N TYR A 80 18.74 -5.16 -3.52
CA TYR A 80 19.02 -3.95 -4.29
C TYR A 80 19.97 -2.99 -3.57
N LYS A 81 19.82 -2.82 -2.25
CA LYS A 81 20.74 -2.01 -1.44
C LYS A 81 22.14 -2.59 -1.40
N HIS A 82 22.27 -3.90 -1.17
CA HIS A 82 23.57 -4.57 -1.17
C HIS A 82 24.26 -4.52 -2.54
N GLU A 83 23.51 -4.66 -3.64
CA GLU A 83 24.08 -4.48 -4.99
C GLU A 83 24.53 -3.04 -5.24
N GLN A 84 23.77 -2.05 -4.76
CA GLN A 84 24.20 -0.66 -4.85
C GLN A 84 25.45 -0.36 -4.02
N GLU A 85 25.52 -0.90 -2.79
CA GLU A 85 26.68 -0.76 -1.93
C GLU A 85 27.92 -1.44 -2.53
N ALA A 86 27.77 -2.63 -3.15
CA ALA A 86 28.84 -3.32 -3.85
C ALA A 86 29.33 -2.56 -5.09
N LYS A 87 28.41 -1.98 -5.88
CA LYS A 87 28.76 -1.13 -7.04
C LYS A 87 29.49 0.15 -6.60
N LEU A 88 29.07 0.76 -5.50
CA LEU A 88 29.70 1.96 -4.96
C LEU A 88 31.09 1.66 -4.37
N ALA A 89 31.26 0.50 -3.72
CA ALA A 89 32.54 0.04 -3.22
C ALA A 89 33.52 -0.36 -4.35
N GLY A 90 33.03 -0.99 -5.42
CA GLY A 90 33.84 -1.35 -6.59
C GLY A 90 34.24 -0.16 -7.47
N GLY A 91 33.42 0.90 -7.51
CA GLY A 91 33.74 2.14 -8.22
C GLY A 91 34.77 3.04 -7.54
N ALA A 92 35.10 2.80 -6.26
CA ALA A 92 36.15 3.53 -5.53
C ALA A 92 37.56 2.91 -5.70
N ALA A 93 37.68 1.81 -6.44
CA ALA A 93 38.92 1.06 -6.63
C ALA A 93 39.53 1.21 -8.05
N HIS A 94 39.02 2.15 -8.86
CA HIS A 94 39.56 2.50 -10.18
C HIS A 94 39.87 3.99 -10.29
#